data_AF-A0A3P1BA94-F1
#
_entry.id   AF-A0A3P1BA94-F1
#
_cell.length_a   1.000
_cell.length_b   1.000
_cell.length_c   1.000
_cell.angle_alpha   90.00
_cell.angle_beta   90.00
_cell.angle_gamma   90.00
#
_symmetry.space_group_name_H-M   'P 1'
#
loop_
_entity.id
_entity.type
_entity.pdbx_description
1 polymer ?
#
loop_
_entity_poly.entity_id
_entity_poly.type
_entity_poly.pdbx_seq_one_letter_code
_entity_poly.pdbx_strand_id
1 'polypeptide(L)'
;MTLRKTPRLFYALVLAIGFAFSACDKDDDTTTPDTGTSVGTDVPDVYKKIYGASQIYVEGNYIVVKSTGLPDHKTPYYKGTQWESALYVNDTRSGFKMNSNTILSFSYVFKLPKNPTVASTHKALGAATIGVAINGVPLFNQYQMENQLLTPGAGEYVSFDLYGGHPTPFSEYHYHIEPSYLTASKGSSSLIGFLLDGFPLYGPVENGKTLTSSDLDAYHGHTSATADYPNGIYHYHTTADAPYINGNGYYGTAGTWSK
;
A
#
# COMPACT_ATOMS: atom_id res chain seq x y z
N MET A 1 70.33 -55.64 -45.88
CA MET A 1 71.32 -56.22 -44.94
C MET A 1 71.51 -55.21 -43.82
N THR A 2 71.41 -55.66 -42.56
CA THR A 2 71.63 -54.91 -41.28
C THR A 2 70.70 -53.71 -40.98
N LEU A 3 70.11 -53.49 -39.80
CA LEU A 3 70.09 -54.18 -38.51
C LEU A 3 68.84 -53.69 -37.72
N ARG A 4 68.18 -54.59 -36.99
CA ARG A 4 67.14 -54.29 -35.98
C ARG A 4 67.75 -53.63 -34.73
N LYS A 5 67.03 -52.69 -34.09
CA LYS A 5 66.92 -52.57 -32.63
C LYS A 5 65.54 -51.98 -32.25
N THR A 6 64.75 -52.75 -31.51
CA THR A 6 63.61 -52.27 -30.71
C THR A 6 64.13 -51.55 -29.45
N PRO A 7 63.35 -50.63 -28.85
CA PRO A 7 62.71 -51.02 -27.58
C PRO A 7 61.37 -50.32 -27.22
N ARG A 8 60.56 -51.12 -26.51
CA ARG A 8 59.79 -50.83 -25.27
C ARG A 8 58.69 -49.76 -25.24
N LEU A 9 57.48 -50.33 -25.25
CA LEU A 9 56.19 -49.90 -24.71
C LEU A 9 56.28 -49.25 -23.31
N PHE A 10 55.69 -48.07 -23.15
CA PHE A 10 55.19 -47.55 -21.87
C PHE A 10 53.75 -47.09 -22.08
N TYR A 11 52.81 -47.76 -21.40
CA TYR A 11 51.43 -47.32 -21.26
C TYR A 11 51.37 -46.19 -20.23
N ALA A 12 50.84 -45.02 -20.62
CA ALA A 12 50.38 -44.00 -19.69
C ALA A 12 48.87 -43.82 -19.87
N LEU A 13 48.13 -44.30 -18.87
CA LEU A 13 46.70 -44.13 -18.69
C LEU A 13 46.42 -42.66 -18.35
N VAL A 14 45.80 -41.89 -19.25
CA VAL A 14 45.32 -40.54 -18.93
C VAL A 14 43.81 -40.60 -18.74
N LEU A 15 43.40 -40.33 -17.50
CA LEU A 15 42.04 -40.24 -17.00
C LEU A 15 41.35 -39.00 -17.61
N ALA A 16 40.31 -39.20 -18.40
CA ALA A 16 39.47 -38.11 -18.91
C ALA A 16 38.48 -37.69 -17.81
N ILE A 17 38.63 -36.45 -17.31
CA ILE A 17 37.64 -35.81 -16.44
C ILE A 17 36.77 -34.91 -17.32
N GLY A 18 35.49 -35.25 -17.42
CA GLY A 18 34.49 -34.51 -18.16
C GLY A 18 34.12 -33.19 -17.47
N PHE A 19 34.06 -32.12 -18.25
CA PHE A 19 33.37 -30.89 -17.89
C PHE A 19 31.95 -30.95 -18.44
N ALA A 20 30.99 -31.24 -17.56
CA ALA A 20 29.57 -31.01 -17.84
C ALA A 20 29.24 -29.55 -17.53
N PHE A 21 28.88 -28.77 -18.55
CA PHE A 21 28.28 -27.46 -18.37
C PHE A 21 26.84 -27.63 -17.89
N SER A 22 26.62 -27.49 -16.58
CA SER A 22 25.29 -27.23 -16.04
C SER A 22 25.04 -25.72 -16.11
N ALA A 23 24.16 -25.30 -17.02
CA ALA A 23 23.60 -23.97 -17.01
C ALA A 23 22.64 -23.86 -15.82
N CYS A 24 23.00 -23.06 -14.81
CA CYS A 24 22.03 -22.57 -13.84
C CYS A 24 21.32 -21.37 -14.46
N ASP A 25 20.02 -21.51 -14.75
CA ASP A 25 19.13 -20.36 -14.81
C ASP A 25 19.24 -19.63 -13.46
N LYS A 26 19.70 -18.38 -13.51
CA LYS A 26 19.50 -17.45 -12.40
C LYS A 26 18.13 -16.84 -12.62
N ASP A 27 17.15 -17.32 -11.87
CA ASP A 27 15.97 -16.52 -11.59
C ASP A 27 16.45 -15.24 -10.91
N ASP A 28 16.28 -14.11 -11.59
CA ASP A 28 16.44 -12.77 -11.00
C ASP A 28 15.28 -12.56 -10.02
N ASP A 29 15.40 -13.17 -8.84
CA ASP A 29 14.54 -12.87 -7.71
C ASP A 29 14.94 -11.48 -7.19
N THR A 30 14.23 -10.47 -7.70
CA THR A 30 14.30 -9.10 -7.22
C THR A 30 13.67 -9.06 -5.84
N THR A 31 14.46 -9.46 -4.84
CA THR A 31 14.13 -9.34 -3.42
C THR A 31 13.97 -7.85 -3.08
N THR A 32 12.71 -7.42 -3.06
CA THR A 32 12.31 -6.16 -2.43
C THR A 32 12.63 -6.28 -0.94
N PRO A 33 13.15 -5.24 -0.27
CA PRO A 33 13.45 -5.31 1.16
C PRO A 33 12.19 -5.61 1.96
N ASP A 34 12.09 -6.83 2.51
CA ASP A 34 11.03 -7.27 3.40
C ASP A 34 11.14 -6.50 4.73
N THR A 35 10.18 -5.62 5.01
CA THR A 35 10.05 -4.92 6.30
C THR A 35 9.56 -5.84 7.42
N GLY A 36 9.51 -7.16 7.21
CA GLY A 36 9.31 -8.16 8.26
C GLY A 36 7.90 -8.17 8.81
N THR A 37 6.88 -8.05 7.94
CA THR A 37 5.49 -8.17 8.37
C THR A 37 5.23 -9.57 8.91
N SER A 38 4.86 -9.67 10.19
CA SER A 38 4.45 -10.95 10.77
C SER A 38 3.02 -11.29 10.33
N VAL A 39 2.86 -12.32 9.50
CA VAL A 39 1.54 -12.76 9.00
C VAL A 39 1.12 -14.06 9.69
N GLY A 40 -0.04 -14.04 10.34
CA GLY A 40 -0.66 -15.20 10.99
C GLY A 40 -1.26 -16.19 10.00
N THR A 41 -1.68 -17.35 10.51
CA THR A 41 -2.37 -18.37 9.71
C THR A 41 -3.73 -17.84 9.22
N ASP A 42 -4.21 -18.38 8.10
CA ASP A 42 -5.55 -18.14 7.54
C ASP A 42 -5.86 -16.68 7.15
N VAL A 43 -4.84 -15.82 7.08
CA VAL A 43 -4.92 -14.48 6.49
C VAL A 43 -5.05 -14.62 4.97
N PRO A 44 -6.14 -14.13 4.35
CA PRO A 44 -6.29 -14.16 2.89
C PRO A 44 -5.19 -13.35 2.18
N ASP A 45 -4.75 -13.82 1.02
CA ASP A 45 -3.58 -13.27 0.29
C ASP A 45 -3.71 -11.77 0.00
N VAL A 46 -4.92 -11.29 -0.28
CA VAL A 46 -5.16 -9.86 -0.55
C VAL A 46 -4.76 -8.95 0.61
N TYR A 47 -4.91 -9.40 1.87
CA TYR A 47 -4.51 -8.62 3.04
C TYR A 47 -2.99 -8.65 3.27
N LYS A 48 -2.28 -9.66 2.75
CA LYS A 48 -0.82 -9.72 2.80
C LYS A 48 -0.17 -8.60 1.97
N LYS A 49 -0.92 -7.96 1.08
CA LYS A 49 -0.47 -6.80 0.31
C LYS A 49 -0.29 -5.54 1.16
N ILE A 50 -0.77 -5.52 2.41
CA ILE A 50 -0.52 -4.42 3.36
C ILE A 50 0.91 -4.54 3.91
N TYR A 51 1.89 -4.28 3.06
CA TYR A 51 3.31 -4.45 3.34
C TYR A 51 3.86 -3.51 4.43
N GLY A 52 3.17 -2.39 4.72
CA GLY A 52 3.52 -1.50 5.82
C GLY A 52 2.92 -1.90 7.18
N ALA A 53 2.31 -3.08 7.26
CA ALA A 53 1.90 -3.65 8.54
C ALA A 53 3.09 -4.26 9.28
N SER A 54 3.12 -4.11 10.60
CA SER A 54 4.03 -4.87 11.47
C SER A 54 3.51 -6.27 11.76
N GLN A 55 2.18 -6.42 11.81
CA GLN A 55 1.52 -7.71 12.05
C GLN A 55 0.16 -7.75 11.35
N ILE A 56 -0.18 -8.91 10.76
CA ILE A 56 -1.50 -9.19 10.20
C ILE A 56 -1.95 -10.56 10.71
N TYR A 57 -3.14 -10.68 11.29
CA TYR A 57 -3.66 -11.97 11.76
C TYR A 57 -5.19 -12.00 11.76
N VAL A 58 -5.75 -13.21 11.80
CA VAL A 58 -7.20 -13.41 11.94
C VAL A 58 -7.59 -13.40 13.42
N GLU A 59 -8.61 -12.62 13.77
CA GLU A 59 -9.24 -12.63 15.09
C GLU A 59 -10.76 -12.78 14.93
N GLY A 60 -11.26 -14.01 15.08
CA GLY A 60 -12.67 -14.33 14.80
C GLY A 60 -13.04 -14.01 13.35
N ASN A 61 -14.00 -13.11 13.15
CA ASN A 61 -14.46 -12.68 11.83
C ASN A 61 -13.71 -11.44 11.30
N TYR A 62 -12.59 -11.05 11.92
CA TYR A 62 -11.82 -9.88 11.54
C TYR A 62 -10.42 -10.26 11.04
N ILE A 63 -9.92 -9.48 10.09
CA ILE A 63 -8.50 -9.31 9.83
C ILE A 63 -8.01 -8.16 10.70
N VAL A 64 -7.04 -8.45 11.56
CA VAL A 64 -6.38 -7.46 12.40
C VAL A 64 -5.08 -7.06 11.73
N VAL A 65 -4.91 -5.76 11.49
CA VAL A 65 -3.71 -5.15 10.91
C VAL A 65 -3.10 -4.21 11.94
N LYS A 66 -1.84 -4.41 12.28
CA LYS A 66 -1.07 -3.48 13.12
C LYS A 66 -0.11 -2.68 12.27
N SER A 67 -0.01 -1.37 12.51
CA SER A 67 0.94 -0.51 11.78
C SER A 67 1.45 0.65 12.65
N THR A 68 2.60 1.18 12.27
CA THR A 68 3.17 2.42 12.83
C THR A 68 2.48 3.67 12.31
N GLY A 69 1.80 3.58 11.15
CA GLY A 69 1.19 4.70 10.43
C GLY A 69 2.20 5.66 9.82
N LEU A 70 3.47 5.26 9.70
CA LEU A 70 4.50 6.07 9.05
C LEU A 70 4.44 5.87 7.53
N PRO A 71 4.54 6.94 6.72
CA PRO A 71 4.75 6.80 5.29
C PRO A 71 6.14 6.21 5.01
N ASP A 72 6.23 5.43 3.94
CA ASP A 72 7.47 4.81 3.46
C ASP A 72 8.13 5.62 2.34
N HIS A 73 7.67 6.85 2.12
CA HIS A 73 8.20 7.78 1.12
C HIS A 73 8.84 9.01 1.79
N LYS A 74 9.66 9.73 1.01
CA LYS A 74 10.23 10.99 1.47
C LYS A 74 9.14 12.06 1.59
N THR A 75 9.26 12.91 2.61
CA THR A 75 8.31 14.00 2.86
C THR A 75 8.96 15.13 3.68
N PRO A 76 8.54 16.41 3.52
CA PRO A 76 9.01 17.50 4.38
C PRO A 76 8.70 17.29 5.86
N TYR A 77 7.70 16.46 6.18
CA TYR A 77 7.23 16.24 7.54
C TYR A 77 8.14 15.38 8.43
N TYR A 78 9.26 14.87 7.89
CA TYR A 78 10.33 14.23 8.67
C TYR A 78 11.38 15.19 9.22
N LYS A 79 11.30 16.49 8.92
CA LYS A 79 12.25 17.48 9.44
C LYS A 79 12.26 17.49 10.98
N GLY A 80 13.45 17.44 11.58
CA GLY A 80 13.63 17.42 13.03
C GLY A 80 13.28 16.10 13.71
N THR A 81 12.94 15.04 12.95
CA THR A 81 12.65 13.71 13.50
C THR A 81 13.88 12.81 13.44
N GLN A 82 13.85 11.68 14.14
CA GLN A 82 14.90 10.66 14.05
C GLN A 82 15.09 10.07 12.64
N TRP A 83 14.12 10.25 11.74
CA TRP A 83 14.17 9.77 10.36
C TRP A 83 14.64 10.84 9.36
N GLU A 84 14.96 12.06 9.80
CA GLU A 84 15.30 13.18 8.93
C GLU A 84 16.40 12.82 7.91
N SER A 85 17.49 12.19 8.36
CA SER A 85 18.63 11.86 7.49
C SER A 85 18.27 10.92 6.32
N ALA A 86 17.23 10.10 6.47
CA ALA A 86 16.82 9.11 5.48
C ALA A 86 15.62 9.57 4.64
N LEU A 87 14.63 10.20 5.28
CA LEU A 87 13.30 10.40 4.70
C LEU A 87 12.89 11.87 4.55
N TYR A 88 13.66 12.83 5.07
CA TYR A 88 13.35 14.24 4.83
C TYR A 88 13.67 14.66 3.38
N VAL A 89 12.76 15.44 2.81
CA VAL A 89 12.99 16.21 1.59
C VAL A 89 12.29 17.56 1.72
N ASN A 90 12.93 18.65 1.30
CA ASN A 90 12.27 19.95 1.26
C ASN A 90 11.25 19.98 0.11
N ASP A 91 10.03 20.45 0.36
CA ASP A 91 9.02 20.64 -0.67
C ASP A 91 8.93 22.12 -1.05
N THR A 92 9.27 22.41 -2.31
CA THR A 92 9.34 23.76 -2.87
C THR A 92 8.25 24.02 -3.92
N ARG A 93 7.27 23.12 -4.03
CA ARG A 93 6.16 23.27 -4.99
C ARG A 93 5.38 24.55 -4.69
N SER A 94 5.05 25.28 -5.75
CA SER A 94 4.20 26.47 -5.64
C SER A 94 2.83 26.09 -5.07
N GLY A 95 2.35 26.86 -4.08
CA GLY A 95 1.06 26.62 -3.42
C GLY A 95 1.12 25.67 -2.22
N PHE A 96 2.19 24.88 -2.06
CA PHE A 96 2.40 24.08 -0.86
C PHE A 96 2.67 24.98 0.35
N LYS A 97 1.97 24.70 1.45
CA LYS A 97 2.12 25.35 2.75
C LYS A 97 2.14 24.28 3.83
N MET A 98 3.34 23.81 4.14
CA MET A 98 3.57 22.87 5.22
C MET A 98 2.91 23.36 6.52
N ASN A 99 2.17 22.49 7.20
CA ASN A 99 1.72 22.80 8.55
C ASN A 99 2.90 22.73 9.55
N SER A 100 2.70 23.20 10.78
CA SER A 100 3.77 23.23 11.79
C SER A 100 4.04 21.89 12.48
N ASN A 101 3.39 20.80 12.06
CA ASN A 101 3.46 19.51 12.71
C ASN A 101 4.57 18.65 12.08
N THR A 102 5.06 17.67 12.84
CA THR A 102 6.02 16.66 12.39
C THR A 102 5.45 15.26 12.61
N ILE A 103 5.92 14.26 11.85
CA ILE A 103 5.40 12.89 11.95
C ILE A 103 5.95 12.18 13.19
N LEU A 104 5.09 11.38 13.85
CA LEU A 104 5.48 10.40 14.86
C LEU A 104 4.97 9.00 14.49
N SER A 105 5.58 7.98 15.10
CA SER A 105 5.12 6.60 15.01
C SER A 105 4.07 6.32 16.08
N PHE A 106 3.08 5.48 15.75
CA PHE A 106 2.04 5.04 16.68
C PHE A 106 1.88 3.51 16.70
N SER A 107 0.89 3.00 17.44
CA SER A 107 0.54 1.58 17.50
C SER A 107 -0.89 1.36 16.99
N TYR A 108 -1.13 1.61 15.70
CA TYR A 108 -2.44 1.38 15.13
C TYR A 108 -2.83 -0.09 15.19
N VAL A 109 -4.10 -0.33 15.46
CA VAL A 109 -4.75 -1.63 15.31
C VAL A 109 -6.03 -1.40 14.51
N PHE A 110 -6.08 -1.91 13.29
CA PHE A 110 -7.27 -1.92 12.45
C PHE A 110 -7.92 -3.30 12.52
N LYS A 111 -9.23 -3.36 12.72
CA LYS A 111 -10.03 -4.58 12.64
C LYS A 111 -10.98 -4.47 11.45
N LEU A 112 -10.65 -5.16 10.37
CA LEU A 112 -11.42 -5.18 9.13
C LEU A 112 -12.29 -6.44 9.09
N PRO A 113 -13.59 -6.38 8.74
CA PRO A 113 -14.38 -7.58 8.49
C PRO A 113 -13.69 -8.48 7.45
N LYS A 114 -13.42 -9.74 7.81
CA LYS A 114 -12.74 -10.70 6.93
C LYS A 114 -13.53 -10.99 5.66
N ASN A 115 -14.85 -11.01 5.79
CA ASN A 115 -15.81 -11.19 4.69
C ASN A 115 -16.72 -9.95 4.65
N PRO A 116 -16.33 -8.87 3.94
CA PRO A 116 -17.13 -7.65 3.90
C PRO A 116 -18.48 -7.92 3.24
N THR A 117 -19.54 -7.35 3.81
CA THR A 117 -20.91 -7.47 3.32
C THR A 117 -21.58 -6.11 3.37
N VAL A 118 -22.48 -5.87 2.42
CA VAL A 118 -23.28 -4.64 2.37
C VAL A 118 -24.04 -4.46 3.69
N ALA A 119 -24.01 -3.25 4.25
CA ALA A 119 -24.77 -2.95 5.45
C ALA A 119 -26.25 -2.73 5.13
N SER A 120 -27.15 -3.16 6.00
CA SER A 120 -28.56 -2.77 5.94
C SER A 120 -28.79 -1.31 6.30
N THR A 121 -27.84 -0.70 7.00
CA THR A 121 -27.81 0.73 7.33
C THR A 121 -26.37 1.22 7.24
N HIS A 122 -26.12 2.10 6.28
CA HIS A 122 -24.78 2.64 6.03
C HIS A 122 -24.39 3.66 7.09
N LYS A 123 -23.28 3.40 7.79
CA LYS A 123 -22.77 4.27 8.84
C LYS A 123 -22.02 5.45 8.21
N ALA A 124 -22.39 6.67 8.59
CA ALA A 124 -21.63 7.86 8.26
C ALA A 124 -20.20 7.78 8.80
N LEU A 125 -19.27 8.43 8.11
CA LEU A 125 -17.89 8.45 8.58
C LEU A 125 -17.71 9.37 9.77
N GLY A 126 -16.78 9.00 10.66
CA GLY A 126 -16.22 9.93 11.63
C GLY A 126 -15.16 10.83 10.99
N ALA A 127 -14.80 11.91 11.67
CA ALA A 127 -13.76 12.87 11.26
C ALA A 127 -12.31 12.36 11.48
N ALA A 128 -12.09 11.04 11.39
CA ALA A 128 -10.82 10.41 11.73
C ALA A 128 -10.53 9.28 10.72
N THR A 129 -9.69 8.33 11.13
CA THR A 129 -9.30 7.18 10.32
C THR A 129 -10.51 6.39 9.82
N ILE A 130 -10.57 6.18 8.51
CA ILE A 130 -11.60 5.42 7.80
C ILE A 130 -11.09 4.14 7.16
N GLY A 131 -9.78 3.92 7.17
CA GLY A 131 -9.15 2.77 6.56
C GLY A 131 -7.64 2.76 6.75
N VAL A 132 -6.99 1.81 6.10
CA VAL A 132 -5.55 1.63 6.10
C VAL A 132 -5.05 1.42 4.67
N ALA A 133 -4.04 2.20 4.28
CA ALA A 133 -3.35 2.04 3.02
C ALA A 133 -2.41 0.82 3.06
N ILE A 134 -1.97 0.31 1.91
CA ILE A 134 -1.08 -0.86 1.85
C ILE A 134 0.30 -0.61 2.46
N ASN A 135 0.75 0.65 2.55
CA ASN A 135 1.94 1.02 3.34
C ASN A 135 1.64 1.27 4.83
N GLY A 136 0.46 0.87 5.32
CA GLY A 136 0.10 0.95 6.74
C GLY A 136 -0.32 2.33 7.23
N VAL A 137 -0.28 3.35 6.37
CA VAL A 137 -0.71 4.71 6.70
C VAL A 137 -2.24 4.78 6.82
N PRO A 138 -2.77 5.46 7.84
CA PRO A 138 -4.20 5.78 7.95
C PRO A 138 -4.76 6.49 6.72
N LEU A 139 -5.95 6.09 6.30
CA LEU A 139 -6.77 6.81 5.33
C LEU A 139 -7.78 7.66 6.09
N PHE A 140 -7.91 8.95 5.74
CA PHE A 140 -8.88 9.88 6.30
C PHE A 140 -9.95 10.21 5.26
N ASN A 141 -11.04 10.78 5.73
CA ASN A 141 -12.17 11.14 4.89
C ASN A 141 -11.94 12.45 4.12
N GLN A 142 -12.91 12.82 3.28
CA GLN A 142 -12.88 14.02 2.46
C GLN A 142 -13.01 15.37 3.21
N TYR A 143 -13.17 15.34 4.54
CA TYR A 143 -13.44 16.52 5.34
C TYR A 143 -12.19 16.96 6.10
N GLN A 144 -11.96 18.26 6.12
CA GLN A 144 -11.03 18.89 7.05
C GLN A 144 -11.71 19.20 8.39
N MET A 145 -11.01 19.92 9.26
CA MET A 145 -11.56 20.47 10.50
C MET A 145 -12.91 21.19 10.27
N GLU A 146 -13.78 21.17 11.29
CA GLU A 146 -15.15 21.75 11.22
C GLU A 146 -16.05 21.11 10.16
N ASN A 147 -15.72 19.90 9.71
CA ASN A 147 -16.51 19.13 8.74
C ASN A 147 -16.71 19.86 7.41
N GLN A 148 -15.72 20.67 7.00
CA GLN A 148 -15.71 21.33 5.69
C GLN A 148 -15.09 20.41 4.64
N LEU A 149 -15.64 20.40 3.43
CA LEU A 149 -15.08 19.62 2.33
C LEU A 149 -13.70 20.15 1.94
N LEU A 150 -12.74 19.24 1.70
CA LEU A 150 -11.43 19.60 1.19
C LEU A 150 -11.53 20.31 -0.17
N THR A 151 -10.93 21.49 -0.23
CA THR A 151 -10.93 22.35 -1.42
C THR A 151 -9.50 22.43 -2.00
N PRO A 152 -9.28 21.97 -3.24
CA PRO A 152 -7.95 22.03 -3.86
C PRO A 152 -7.36 23.44 -3.84
N GLY A 153 -6.12 23.55 -3.35
CA GLY A 153 -5.40 24.82 -3.26
C GLY A 153 -5.81 25.75 -2.11
N ALA A 154 -6.67 25.30 -1.18
CA ALA A 154 -7.09 26.07 -0.01
C ALA A 154 -7.16 25.22 1.28
N GLY A 155 -7.29 25.89 2.43
CA GLY A 155 -7.51 25.23 3.73
C GLY A 155 -6.42 24.22 4.08
N GLU A 156 -6.83 23.04 4.52
CA GLU A 156 -5.92 21.93 4.84
C GLU A 156 -5.18 21.36 3.60
N TYR A 157 -5.80 21.43 2.42
CA TYR A 157 -5.28 20.82 1.18
C TYR A 157 -3.88 21.31 0.81
N VAL A 158 -3.58 22.60 1.03
CA VAL A 158 -2.26 23.16 0.72
C VAL A 158 -1.14 22.57 1.56
N SER A 159 -1.47 21.89 2.65
CA SER A 159 -0.48 21.22 3.51
C SER A 159 -0.21 19.78 3.09
N PHE A 160 -0.90 19.22 2.09
CA PHE A 160 -0.58 17.89 1.61
C PHE A 160 0.77 17.87 0.90
N ASP A 161 1.60 16.91 1.26
CA ASP A 161 2.88 16.70 0.61
C ASP A 161 2.71 16.18 -0.83
N LEU A 162 3.81 15.77 -1.46
CA LEU A 162 3.78 15.32 -2.85
C LEU A 162 2.82 14.15 -3.09
N TYR A 163 2.54 13.37 -2.04
CA TYR A 163 1.84 12.11 -2.12
C TYR A 163 0.46 12.13 -1.47
N GLY A 164 -0.08 13.33 -1.24
CA GLY A 164 -1.49 13.51 -0.86
C GLY A 164 -1.76 13.31 0.64
N GLY A 165 -0.73 13.37 1.48
CA GLY A 165 -0.86 13.22 2.93
C GLY A 165 -0.14 14.29 3.73
N HIS A 166 -0.45 14.34 5.02
CA HIS A 166 0.17 15.25 5.97
C HIS A 166 -0.10 14.80 7.42
N PRO A 167 0.62 15.32 8.42
CA PRO A 167 0.36 15.03 9.83
C PRO A 167 -0.72 15.93 10.45
N THR A 168 -1.58 15.32 11.28
CA THR A 168 -2.49 16.05 12.18
C THR A 168 -1.72 16.86 13.24
N PRO A 169 -2.37 17.74 14.02
CA PRO A 169 -1.78 18.38 15.21
C PRO A 169 -1.26 17.41 16.27
N PHE A 170 -1.63 16.13 16.19
CA PHE A 170 -1.14 15.06 17.05
C PHE A 170 -0.09 14.18 16.35
N SER A 171 0.53 14.67 15.27
CA SER A 171 1.63 14.00 14.55
C SER A 171 1.27 12.71 13.80
N GLU A 172 -0.02 12.39 13.64
CA GLU A 172 -0.49 11.27 12.82
C GLU A 172 -0.47 11.67 11.34
N TYR A 173 0.45 11.07 10.58
CA TYR A 173 0.43 11.16 9.12
C TYR A 173 -0.71 10.31 8.56
N HIS A 174 -1.42 10.85 7.56
CA HIS A 174 -2.54 10.19 6.91
C HIS A 174 -2.73 10.74 5.50
N TYR A 175 -3.43 9.98 4.65
CA TYR A 175 -3.86 10.43 3.33
C TYR A 175 -5.32 10.84 3.34
N HIS A 176 -5.62 11.99 2.72
CA HIS A 176 -7.00 12.44 2.47
C HIS A 176 -7.46 12.20 1.03
N ILE A 177 -6.49 12.12 0.12
CA ILE A 177 -6.69 11.95 -1.33
C ILE A 177 -5.86 10.76 -1.82
N GLU A 178 -5.85 10.52 -3.13
CA GLU A 178 -5.01 9.49 -3.75
C GLU A 178 -3.57 9.48 -3.17
N PRO A 179 -3.14 8.38 -2.53
CA PRO A 179 -1.76 8.17 -2.13
C PRO A 179 -0.88 7.97 -3.38
N SER A 180 -0.48 9.07 -4.03
CA SER A 180 0.12 8.99 -5.37
C SER A 180 1.47 8.26 -5.39
N TYR A 181 2.13 8.12 -4.24
CA TYR A 181 3.30 7.25 -4.09
C TYR A 181 2.96 5.78 -4.37
N LEU A 182 1.81 5.31 -3.87
CA LEU A 182 1.35 3.94 -4.02
C LEU A 182 0.90 3.68 -5.46
N THR A 183 0.15 4.60 -6.06
CA THR A 183 -0.30 4.43 -7.46
C THR A 183 0.85 4.59 -8.46
N ALA A 184 1.85 5.42 -8.17
CA ALA A 184 3.06 5.48 -8.98
C ALA A 184 3.92 4.21 -8.87
N SER A 185 4.03 3.61 -7.67
CA SER A 185 4.89 2.45 -7.43
C SER A 185 4.23 1.11 -7.76
N LYS A 186 2.91 0.98 -7.55
CA LYS A 186 2.16 -0.25 -7.77
C LYS A 186 1.33 -0.21 -9.06
N GLY A 187 1.12 0.95 -9.64
CA GLY A 187 0.24 1.18 -10.80
C GLY A 187 -1.11 1.80 -10.41
N SER A 188 -1.66 2.63 -11.30
CA SER A 188 -2.88 3.41 -11.05
C SER A 188 -4.18 2.59 -10.93
N SER A 189 -4.14 1.30 -11.27
CA SER A 189 -5.26 0.36 -11.10
C SER A 189 -5.09 -0.60 -9.93
N SER A 190 -4.04 -0.42 -9.14
CA SER A 190 -3.69 -1.36 -8.08
C SER A 190 -4.49 -1.12 -6.82
N LEU A 191 -4.61 -2.17 -6.02
CA LEU A 191 -5.08 -2.09 -4.64
C LEU A 191 -4.15 -1.14 -3.87
N ILE A 192 -4.71 -0.10 -3.25
CA ILE A 192 -3.94 0.87 -2.45
C ILE A 192 -4.30 0.81 -0.97
N GLY A 193 -5.38 0.13 -0.58
CA GLY A 193 -5.77 0.01 0.82
C GLY A 193 -7.11 -0.70 1.01
N PHE A 194 -7.64 -0.59 2.22
CA PHE A 194 -8.95 -1.07 2.61
C PHE A 194 -9.62 -0.04 3.50
N LEU A 195 -10.93 0.15 3.32
CA LEU A 195 -11.72 0.89 4.32
C LEU A 195 -12.10 -0.03 5.48
N LEU A 196 -12.51 0.55 6.62
CA LEU A 196 -12.79 -0.20 7.85
C LEU A 196 -13.95 -1.20 7.73
N ASP A 197 -14.79 -1.09 6.70
CA ASP A 197 -15.81 -2.09 6.38
C ASP A 197 -15.27 -3.32 5.65
N GLY A 198 -13.97 -3.35 5.37
CA GLY A 198 -13.25 -4.49 4.79
C GLY A 198 -13.28 -4.52 3.27
N PHE A 199 -14.00 -3.60 2.62
CA PHE A 199 -13.97 -3.49 1.16
C PHE A 199 -12.66 -2.85 0.68
N PRO A 200 -12.08 -3.35 -0.43
CA PRO A 200 -10.83 -2.85 -0.96
C PRO A 200 -10.99 -1.45 -1.56
N LEU A 201 -9.89 -0.70 -1.53
CA LEU A 201 -9.74 0.62 -2.15
C LEU A 201 -8.66 0.53 -3.24
N TYR A 202 -9.03 0.91 -4.47
CA TYR A 202 -8.15 0.92 -5.64
C TYR A 202 -7.76 2.35 -6.04
N GLY A 203 -6.68 2.45 -6.82
CA GLY A 203 -6.29 3.70 -7.48
C GLY A 203 -7.32 4.20 -8.50
N PRO A 204 -7.05 5.32 -9.19
CA PRO A 204 -8.04 6.04 -9.99
C PRO A 204 -8.37 5.43 -11.36
N VAL A 205 -7.72 4.32 -11.74
CA VAL A 205 -7.92 3.71 -13.06
C VAL A 205 -8.54 2.34 -12.90
N GLU A 206 -9.63 2.07 -13.62
CA GLU A 206 -10.17 0.72 -13.78
C GLU A 206 -10.41 0.44 -15.27
N ASN A 207 -10.02 -0.75 -15.74
CA ASN A 207 -10.24 -1.17 -17.14
C ASN A 207 -9.72 -0.16 -18.18
N GLY A 208 -8.58 0.49 -17.87
CA GLY A 208 -7.94 1.49 -18.72
C GLY A 208 -8.61 2.87 -18.73
N LYS A 209 -9.68 3.07 -17.96
CA LYS A 209 -10.37 4.35 -17.81
C LYS A 209 -10.00 5.00 -16.47
N THR A 210 -9.58 6.27 -16.50
CA THR A 210 -9.52 7.10 -15.29
C THR A 210 -10.94 7.44 -14.85
N LEU A 211 -11.28 7.04 -13.64
CA LEU A 211 -12.60 7.25 -13.05
C LEU A 211 -12.71 8.65 -12.43
N THR A 212 -13.93 9.15 -12.39
CA THR A 212 -14.35 10.37 -11.68
C THR A 212 -15.45 10.01 -10.68
N SER A 213 -15.80 10.92 -9.78
CA SER A 213 -16.92 10.70 -8.86
C SER A 213 -18.24 10.36 -9.57
N SER A 214 -18.42 10.85 -10.81
CA SER A 214 -19.63 10.60 -11.61
C SER A 214 -19.73 9.16 -12.16
N ASP A 215 -18.62 8.41 -12.14
CA ASP A 215 -18.58 7.01 -12.55
C ASP A 215 -18.90 6.05 -11.39
N LEU A 216 -18.98 6.56 -10.17
CA LEU A 216 -19.08 5.81 -8.93
C LEU A 216 -20.43 6.06 -8.25
N ASP A 217 -20.79 5.18 -7.32
CA ASP A 217 -22.01 5.32 -6.54
C ASP A 217 -21.89 6.39 -5.43
N ALA A 218 -22.95 6.56 -4.66
CA ALA A 218 -23.01 7.54 -3.57
C ALA A 218 -22.00 7.26 -2.42
N TYR A 219 -21.43 6.07 -2.33
CA TYR A 219 -20.39 5.68 -1.37
C TYR A 219 -18.98 5.75 -1.98
N HIS A 220 -18.89 6.17 -3.24
CA HIS A 220 -17.66 6.32 -4.02
C HIS A 220 -17.00 4.98 -4.40
N GLY A 221 -17.83 3.99 -4.68
CA GLY A 221 -17.39 2.71 -5.21
C GLY A 221 -18.38 2.15 -6.23
N HIS A 222 -18.15 0.91 -6.60
CA HIS A 222 -19.02 0.12 -7.47
C HIS A 222 -18.68 -1.37 -7.36
N THR A 223 -19.46 -2.23 -8.01
CA THR A 223 -19.19 -3.68 -8.05
C THR A 223 -18.74 -4.09 -9.44
N SER A 224 -17.52 -4.60 -9.52
CA SER A 224 -16.93 -5.12 -10.75
C SER A 224 -15.88 -6.19 -10.39
N ALA A 225 -15.39 -6.94 -11.38
CA ALA A 225 -14.24 -7.83 -11.21
C ALA A 225 -12.93 -7.03 -11.20
N THR A 226 -12.05 -7.35 -10.25
CA THR A 226 -10.72 -6.75 -10.15
C THR A 226 -9.63 -7.81 -10.27
N ALA A 227 -8.37 -7.39 -10.37
CA ALA A 227 -7.24 -8.32 -10.37
C ALA A 227 -7.16 -9.18 -9.10
N ASP A 228 -7.60 -8.65 -7.95
CA ASP A 228 -7.60 -9.38 -6.68
C ASP A 228 -8.90 -10.15 -6.43
N TYR A 229 -10.00 -9.73 -7.05
CA TYR A 229 -11.33 -10.30 -6.91
C TYR A 229 -11.92 -10.61 -8.30
N PRO A 230 -11.46 -11.68 -8.97
CA PRO A 230 -11.87 -12.00 -10.34
C PRO A 230 -13.36 -12.36 -10.47
N ASN A 231 -14.00 -12.76 -9.37
CA ASN A 231 -15.44 -13.04 -9.33
C ASN A 231 -16.29 -11.80 -9.03
N GLY A 232 -15.66 -10.64 -8.86
CA GLY A 232 -16.33 -9.40 -8.50
C GLY A 232 -16.45 -9.16 -7.00
N ILE A 233 -16.29 -7.90 -6.61
CA ILE A 233 -16.56 -7.40 -5.27
C ILE A 233 -16.96 -5.93 -5.37
N TYR A 234 -17.77 -5.45 -4.42
CA TYR A 234 -17.87 -4.00 -4.22
C TYR A 234 -16.49 -3.45 -3.81
N HIS A 235 -16.07 -2.34 -4.38
CA HIS A 235 -14.80 -1.71 -4.04
C HIS A 235 -14.84 -0.21 -4.28
N TYR A 236 -14.03 0.50 -3.51
CA TYR A 236 -13.87 1.95 -3.62
C TYR A 236 -12.77 2.29 -4.61
N HIS A 237 -12.82 3.49 -5.15
CA HIS A 237 -11.75 4.06 -5.96
C HIS A 237 -11.32 5.41 -5.41
N THR A 238 -10.04 5.73 -5.57
CA THR A 238 -9.63 7.12 -5.46
C THR A 238 -9.99 7.89 -6.72
N THR A 239 -10.32 9.17 -6.62
CA THR A 239 -10.53 10.03 -7.78
C THR A 239 -9.90 11.41 -7.57
N ALA A 240 -9.71 12.14 -8.66
CA ALA A 240 -9.13 13.49 -8.61
C ALA A 240 -10.14 14.55 -8.12
N ASP A 241 -11.44 14.25 -8.21
CA ASP A 241 -12.53 15.10 -7.75
C ASP A 241 -13.11 14.60 -6.42
N ALA A 242 -13.77 15.49 -5.67
CA ALA A 242 -14.41 15.11 -4.43
C ALA A 242 -15.46 14.02 -4.69
N PRO A 243 -15.55 12.99 -3.84
CA PRO A 243 -15.01 12.93 -2.49
C PRO A 243 -13.63 12.26 -2.32
N TYR A 244 -12.86 12.11 -3.40
CA TYR A 244 -11.49 11.58 -3.47
C TYR A 244 -11.25 10.13 -3.05
N ILE A 245 -11.84 9.63 -1.97
CA ILE A 245 -11.64 8.25 -1.46
C ILE A 245 -12.98 7.58 -1.13
N ASN A 246 -13.92 8.30 -0.53
CA ASN A 246 -15.17 7.71 -0.05
C ASN A 246 -16.32 8.73 -0.08
N GLY A 247 -17.56 8.27 -0.31
CA GLY A 247 -18.74 9.13 -0.32
C GLY A 247 -19.52 9.19 1.00
N ASN A 248 -20.81 8.86 0.92
CA ASN A 248 -21.82 8.99 1.98
C ASN A 248 -21.74 7.92 3.09
N GLY A 249 -20.53 7.58 3.55
CA GLY A 249 -20.31 6.57 4.59
C GLY A 249 -19.68 5.28 4.08
N TYR A 250 -19.69 4.26 4.94
CA TYR A 250 -19.29 2.90 4.56
C TYR A 250 -20.41 2.18 3.81
N TYR A 251 -20.06 1.50 2.73
CA TYR A 251 -20.93 0.57 2.03
C TYR A 251 -21.21 -0.68 2.89
N GLY A 252 -20.20 -1.19 3.59
CA GLY A 252 -20.33 -2.34 4.47
C GLY A 252 -20.51 -2.02 5.95
N THR A 253 -20.58 -3.08 6.76
CA THR A 253 -20.55 -2.94 8.22
C THR A 253 -19.11 -2.67 8.67
N ALA A 254 -18.84 -1.44 9.09
CA ALA A 254 -17.52 -1.05 9.57
C ALA A 254 -17.06 -1.86 10.79
N GLY A 255 -15.81 -2.30 10.77
CA GLY A 255 -15.09 -2.75 11.95
C GLY A 255 -14.61 -1.57 12.80
N THR A 256 -13.41 -1.69 13.37
CA THR A 256 -12.90 -0.70 14.33
C THR A 256 -11.42 -0.39 14.11
N TRP A 257 -10.97 0.69 14.73
CA TRP A 257 -9.55 1.00 14.85
C TRP A 257 -9.24 1.55 16.24
N SER A 258 -7.97 1.47 16.64
CA SER A 258 -7.40 2.14 17.81
C SER A 258 -5.95 2.55 17.53
N LYS A 259 -5.43 3.50 18.29
CA LYS A 259 -4.07 4.04 18.18
C LYS A 259 -3.46 4.28 19.55
#